data_AF-A0A8T9DK88-F1
#
_entry.id   AF-A0A8T9DK88-F1
#
_cell.length_a   1.000
_cell.length_b   1.000
_cell.length_c   1.000
_cell.angle_alpha   90.00
_cell.angle_beta   90.00
_cell.angle_gamma   90.00
#
_symmetry.space_group_name_H-M   'P 1'
#
loop_
_entity.id
_entity.type
_entity.pdbx_description
1 polymer ?
#
loop_
_entity_poly.entity_id
_entity_poly.type
_entity_poly.pdbx_seq_one_letter_code
_entity_poly.pdbx_strand_id
1 'polypeptide(L)' 'MQAELSAEEKSKDAFFEQLAKLSEEMVAKHGKDFSMGALVLAARWIAENRVGRLKTN' A
#
# COMPACT_ATOMS: atom_id res chain seq x y z
N MET A 1 -22.25 10.47 19.49
CA MET A 1 -21.86 9.05 19.47
C MET A 1 -20.44 9.01 18.91
N GLN A 2 -19.43 8.89 19.77
CA GLN A 2 -18.05 8.69 19.32
C GLN A 2 -17.97 7.25 18.82
N ALA A 3 -17.80 7.06 17.51
CA ALA A 3 -17.47 5.74 17.00
C ALA A 3 -16.06 5.43 17.50
N GLU A 4 -15.97 4.59 18.53
CA GLU A 4 -14.70 3.98 18.88
C GLU A 4 -14.25 3.20 17.65
N LEU A 5 -13.20 3.69 16.97
CA LEU A 5 -12.60 3.00 15.85
C LEU A 5 -12.36 1.55 16.26
N SER A 6 -13.03 0.64 15.56
CA SER A 6 -12.88 -0.80 15.77
C SER A 6 -11.41 -1.17 15.61
N ALA A 7 -10.99 -2.29 16.23
CA ALA A 7 -9.62 -2.77 16.09
C ALA A 7 -9.22 -2.97 14.60
N GLU A 8 -10.19 -3.28 13.74
CA GLU A 8 -10.01 -3.38 12.30
C GLU A 8 -9.73 -2.02 11.65
N GLU A 9 -10.46 -0.97 12.02
CA GLU A 9 -10.24 0.38 11.51
C GLU A 9 -8.87 0.92 11.94
N LYS A 10 -8.48 0.73 13.21
CA LYS A 10 -7.14 1.11 13.69
C LYS A 10 -6.02 0.38 12.94
N SER A 11 -6.23 -0.89 12.62
CA SER A 11 -5.28 -1.68 11.84
C SER A 11 -5.15 -1.14 10.41
N LYS A 12 -6.29 -0.86 9.75
CA LYS A 12 -6.30 -0.27 8.41
C LYS A 12 -5.61 1.09 8.38
N ASP A 13 -5.90 1.96 9.34
CA ASP A 13 -5.28 3.29 9.43
C ASP A 13 -3.75 3.19 9.59
N ALA A 14 -3.25 2.26 10.41
CA ALA A 14 -1.82 2.03 10.56
C ALA A 14 -1.14 1.62 9.23
N PHE A 15 -1.80 0.78 8.42
CA PHE A 15 -1.29 0.44 7.09
C PHE A 15 -1.35 1.63 6.13
N PHE A 16 -2.38 2.46 6.18
CA PHE A 16 -2.45 3.68 5.38
C PHE A 16 -1.34 4.67 5.75
N GLU A 17 -1.04 4.85 7.03
CA GLU A 17 0.09 5.68 7.47
C GLU A 17 1.44 5.15 6.96
N GLN A 18 1.65 3.83 7.02
CA GLN A 18 2.87 3.21 6.51
C GLN A 18 3.00 3.38 4.99
N LEU A 19 1.91 3.19 4.25
CA LEU A 19 1.87 3.41 2.80
C LEU A 19 2.16 4.87 2.45
N ALA A 20 1.62 5.82 3.22
CA ALA A 20 1.88 7.24 3.02
C ALA A 20 3.37 7.57 3.21
N LYS A 21 3.96 7.14 4.33
CA LYS A 21 5.40 7.34 4.60
C LYS A 21 6.29 6.73 3.51
N LEU A 22 5.98 5.50 3.10
CA LEU A 22 6.71 4.83 2.02
C LEU A 22 6.60 5.62 0.70
N SER A 23 5.39 6.10 0.39
CA SER A 23 5.16 6.90 -0.81
C SER A 23 5.98 8.19 -0.78
N GLU A 24 6.01 8.90 0.35
CA GLU A 24 6.82 10.11 0.54
C GLU A 24 8.31 9.84 0.34
N GLU A 25 8.84 8.75 0.93
CA GLU A 25 10.23 8.36 0.74
C GLU A 25 10.58 8.04 -0.72
N MET A 26 9.69 7.35 -1.43
CA MET A 26 9.87 7.04 -2.85
C MET A 26 9.84 8.33 -3.69
N VAL A 27 8.94 9.26 -3.38
CA VAL A 27 8.83 10.55 -4.07
C VAL A 27 10.09 11.38 -3.86
N ALA A 28 10.61 11.42 -2.62
CA ALA A 28 11.82 12.17 -2.29
C ALA A 28 13.07 11.62 -3.01
N LYS A 29 13.17 10.29 -3.20
CA LYS A 29 14.33 9.63 -3.82
C LYS A 29 14.25 9.53 -5.35
N HIS A 30 13.06 9.31 -5.91
CA HIS A 30 12.88 8.91 -7.31
C HIS A 30 11.86 9.77 -8.07
N GLY A 31 11.17 10.68 -7.39
CA GLY A 31 10.16 11.55 -7.98
C GLY A 31 8.75 10.98 -7.96
N LYS A 32 7.80 11.86 -8.22
CA LYS A 32 6.36 11.59 -8.10
C LYS A 32 5.86 10.55 -9.11
N ASP A 33 6.31 10.65 -10.36
CA ASP A 33 5.82 9.81 -11.45
C ASP A 33 6.22 8.34 -11.26
N PHE A 34 7.46 8.11 -10.83
CA PHE A 34 7.95 6.77 -10.49
C PHE A 34 7.14 6.17 -9.33
N SER A 35 6.97 6.94 -8.25
CA SER A 35 6.29 6.47 -7.04
C SER A 35 4.84 6.10 -7.31
N MET A 36 4.14 6.93 -8.07
CA MET A 36 2.76 6.67 -8.48
C MET A 36 2.66 5.41 -9.35
N GLY A 37 3.54 5.28 -10.36
CA GLY A 37 3.57 4.11 -11.24
C GLY A 37 3.84 2.81 -10.47
N ALA A 38 4.78 2.83 -9.53
CA ALA A 38 5.12 1.67 -8.72
C ALA A 38 3.94 1.22 -7.82
N LEU A 39 3.24 2.16 -7.19
CA LEU A 39 2.07 1.83 -6.35
C LEU A 39 0.88 1.32 -7.18
N VAL A 40 0.65 1.88 -8.36
CA VAL A 40 -0.37 1.39 -9.31
C VAL A 40 -0.05 -0.03 -9.77
N LEU A 41 1.22 -0.33 -10.07
CA LEU A 41 1.66 -1.68 -10.42
C LEU A 41 1.47 -2.66 -9.26
N ALA A 42 1.81 -2.25 -8.03
CA ALA A 42 1.58 -3.06 -6.83
C ALA A 42 0.09 -3.36 -6.62
N ALA A 43 -0.78 -2.35 -6.74
CA ALA A 43 -2.23 -2.51 -6.66
C ALA A 43 -2.76 -3.46 -7.74
N ARG A 44 -2.26 -3.34 -8.99
CA ARG A 44 -2.62 -4.25 -10.08
C ARG A 44 -2.18 -5.69 -9.79
N TRP A 45 -0.99 -5.90 -9.25
CA TRP A 45 -0.49 -7.22 -8.88
C TRP A 45 -1.38 -7.89 -7.81
N ILE A 46 -1.87 -7.11 -6.84
CA ILE A 46 -2.85 -7.57 -5.85
C ILE A 46 -4.18 -7.93 -6.52
N ALA A 47 -4.70 -7.05 -7.37
CA ALA A 47 -5.96 -7.27 -8.09
C ALA A 47 -5.91 -8.48 -9.04
N GLU A 48 -4.76 -8.77 -9.63
CA GLU A 48 -4.52 -9.96 -10.46
C GLU A 48 -4.40 -11.26 -9.63
N ASN A 49 -4.60 -11.20 -8.30
CA ASN A 49 -4.50 -12.31 -7.37
C ASN A 49 -3.16 -13.06 -7.49
N ARG A 50 -2.08 -12.31 -7.75
CA ARG A 50 -0.71 -12.85 -7.77
C ARG A 50 -0.09 -12.95 -6.37
N VAL A 51 -0.79 -12.41 -5.36
CA VAL A 51 -0.51 -12.62 -3.93
C VAL A 51 -0.56 -14.13 -3.65
N GLY A 52 0.61 -14.78 -3.56
CA GLY A 52 0.72 -16.23 -3.33
C GLY A 52 0.94 -17.10 -4.57
N ARG A 53 1.00 -16.53 -5.79
CA ARG A 53 1.49 -17.25 -7.00
C ARG A 53 2.95 -16.94 -7.29
N LEU A 54 3.83 -17.09 -6.31
CA LEU A 54 5.19 -17.50 -6.64
C LEU A 54 5.08 -18.99 -6.97
N LYS A 55 4.89 -19.30 -8.26
CA LYS A 55 5.04 -20.67 -8.75
C LYS A 55 6.45 -21.11 -8.38
N THR A 56 6.53 -22.10 -7.49
CA THR A 56 7.70 -22.95 -7.34
C THR A 56 7.96 -23.59 -8.71
N ASN A 57 9.01 -23.16 -9.41
CA ASN A 57 9.50 -23.87 -10.58
C ASN A 57 11.01 -23.67 -10.68
#